data_AF-A0A494R2R1-F1
#
_entry.id   AF-A0A494R2R1-F1
#
_cell.length_a   1.000
_cell.length_b   1.000
_cell.length_c   1.000
_cell.angle_alpha   90.00
_cell.angle_beta   90.00
_cell.angle_gamma   90.00
#
_symmetry.space_group_name_H-M   'P 1'
#
loop_
_entity.id
_entity.type
_entity.pdbx_description
1 polymer ?
#
loop_
_entity_poly.entity_id
_entity_poly.type
_entity_poly.pdbx_seq_one_letter_code
_entity_poly.pdbx_strand_id
1 'polypeptide(L)'
;MSLESQIADLVSASNALVSAFNGKKSGIDNAVAAAIAAVPTMNKTWFVDQTAGLDANDGSAAAPFKTIGKAMASTPSNGICYVNLMSDYTFADAAALTVGYLIINAYQGARTLYPKYFQTTDGNGVTATTLGGFSASSVGYTVEIRGCGIVLPSPSGQVPAPNVTRSNSFLRTNSASNMPPYVGLVLQAPIITMPSDFYGALMGLAASSAILTVSGGTIPSAMLGHYLSNVGNVAGTDPKTLNNVLTNLSAI
;
A
#
# COMPACT_ATOMS: atom_id res chain seq x y z
N MET A 1 -30.47 -16.70 68.70
CA MET A 1 -29.16 -16.61 68.03
C MET A 1 -28.25 -15.77 68.90
N SER A 2 -27.02 -16.22 69.16
CA SER A 2 -26.05 -15.42 69.93
C SER A 2 -25.30 -14.46 69.01
N LEU A 3 -24.74 -13.39 69.58
CA LEU A 3 -23.93 -12.42 68.83
C LEU A 3 -22.70 -13.08 68.19
N GLU A 4 -22.11 -14.06 68.88
CA GLU A 4 -20.98 -14.85 68.39
C GLU A 4 -21.33 -15.62 67.12
N SER A 5 -22.54 -16.21 67.06
CA SER A 5 -23.05 -16.88 65.86
C SER A 5 -23.19 -15.90 64.69
N GLN A 6 -23.74 -14.70 64.94
CA GLN A 6 -23.93 -13.69 63.89
C GLN A 6 -22.59 -13.13 63.37
N ILE A 7 -21.60 -12.98 64.26
CA ILE A 7 -20.25 -12.55 63.88
C ILE A 7 -19.59 -13.62 63.01
N ALA A 8 -19.70 -14.90 63.37
CA ALA A 8 -19.17 -16.01 62.57
C ALA A 8 -19.80 -16.07 61.17
N ASP A 9 -21.11 -15.86 61.07
CA ASP A 9 -21.84 -15.80 59.79
C ASP A 9 -21.35 -14.63 58.93
N LEU A 10 -21.17 -13.44 59.52
CA LEU A 10 -20.68 -12.25 58.81
C LEU A 10 -19.24 -12.41 58.31
N VAL A 11 -18.35 -12.99 59.12
CA VAL A 11 -16.97 -13.28 58.71
C VAL A 11 -16.95 -14.27 57.54
N SER A 12 -17.80 -15.30 57.60
CA SER A 12 -17.92 -16.29 56.51
C SER A 12 -18.41 -15.65 55.21
N ALA A 13 -19.46 -14.82 55.27
CA ALA A 13 -19.97 -14.08 54.13
C ALA A 13 -18.92 -13.10 53.55
N SER A 14 -18.16 -12.43 54.42
CA SER A 14 -17.09 -11.51 54.01
C SER A 14 -15.95 -12.24 53.30
N ASN A 15 -15.53 -13.40 53.82
CA ASN A 15 -14.50 -14.23 53.18
C ASN A 15 -14.96 -14.77 51.82
N ALA A 16 -16.23 -15.16 51.70
CA ALA A 16 -16.83 -15.58 50.43
C ALA A 16 -16.85 -14.43 49.41
N LEU A 17 -17.22 -13.21 49.84
CA LEU A 17 -17.20 -12.01 49.00
C LEU A 17 -15.78 -11.66 48.54
N VAL A 18 -14.80 -11.67 49.45
CA VAL A 18 -13.38 -11.40 49.11
C VAL A 18 -12.85 -12.44 48.13
N SER A 19 -13.17 -13.73 48.34
CA SER A 19 -12.76 -14.81 47.43
C SER A 19 -13.39 -14.66 46.05
N ALA A 20 -14.69 -14.35 46.00
CA ALA A 20 -15.40 -14.09 44.75
C ALA A 20 -14.82 -12.87 44.02
N PHE A 21 -14.52 -11.79 44.74
CA PHE A 21 -13.89 -10.60 44.17
C PHE A 21 -12.51 -10.91 43.59
N ASN A 22 -11.64 -11.59 44.34
CA ASN A 22 -10.29 -11.94 43.88
C ASN A 22 -10.33 -12.87 42.66
N GLY A 23 -11.25 -13.84 42.65
CA GLY A 23 -11.47 -14.72 41.50
C GLY A 23 -11.93 -13.94 40.26
N LYS A 24 -12.88 -13.01 40.40
CA LYS A 24 -13.33 -12.15 39.30
C LYS A 24 -12.21 -11.21 38.82
N LYS A 25 -11.45 -10.62 39.74
CA LYS A 25 -10.31 -9.76 39.41
C LYS A 25 -9.30 -10.52 38.55
N SER A 26 -8.87 -11.71 38.96
CA SER A 26 -7.92 -12.52 38.20
C SER A 26 -8.47 -12.93 36.81
N GLY A 27 -9.75 -13.29 36.74
CA GLY A 27 -10.40 -13.60 35.46
C GLY A 27 -10.42 -12.41 34.49
N ILE A 28 -10.68 -11.20 35.01
CA ILE A 28 -10.64 -9.95 34.23
C ILE A 28 -9.20 -9.65 33.78
N ASP A 29 -8.23 -9.73 34.68
CA ASP A 29 -6.82 -9.45 34.37
C ASP A 29 -6.31 -10.37 33.24
N ASN A 30 -6.66 -11.66 33.28
CA ASN A 30 -6.33 -12.63 32.24
C ASN A 30 -7.02 -12.32 30.90
N ALA A 31 -8.30 -11.95 30.93
CA ALA A 31 -9.03 -11.58 29.71
C ALA A 31 -8.47 -10.31 29.06
N VAL A 32 -8.08 -9.32 29.87
CA VAL A 32 -7.44 -8.09 29.41
C VAL A 32 -6.06 -8.38 28.80
N ALA A 33 -5.25 -9.19 29.47
CA ALA A 33 -3.94 -9.58 28.95
C ALA A 33 -4.04 -10.33 27.60
N ALA A 34 -5.02 -11.25 27.49
CA ALA A 34 -5.28 -11.96 26.23
C ALA A 34 -5.75 -11.01 25.12
N ALA A 35 -6.63 -10.04 25.43
CA ALA A 35 -7.09 -9.05 24.47
C ALA A 35 -5.95 -8.16 23.96
N ILE A 36 -5.05 -7.71 24.86
CA ILE A 36 -3.86 -6.93 24.49
C ILE A 36 -2.95 -7.75 23.57
N ALA A 37 -2.69 -9.02 23.92
CA ALA A 37 -1.84 -9.90 23.13
C ALA A 37 -2.44 -10.23 21.74
N ALA A 38 -3.76 -10.16 21.59
CA ALA A 38 -4.46 -10.41 20.34
C ALA A 38 -4.39 -9.23 19.35
N VAL A 39 -4.08 -8.01 19.80
CA VAL A 39 -3.97 -6.84 18.90
C VAL A 39 -2.65 -6.92 18.14
N PRO A 40 -2.67 -7.11 16.80
CA PRO A 40 -1.44 -7.17 16.04
C PRO A 40 -0.80 -5.79 15.95
N THR A 41 0.54 -5.75 15.87
CA THR A 41 1.24 -4.53 15.49
C THR A 41 0.85 -4.14 14.06
N MET A 42 0.15 -3.01 13.92
CA MET A 42 -0.35 -2.52 12.64
C MET A 42 0.74 -1.98 11.71
N ASN A 43 1.93 -1.73 12.23
CA ASN A 43 3.08 -1.23 11.48
C ASN A 43 4.12 -2.35 11.38
N LYS A 44 4.50 -2.73 10.17
CA LYS A 44 5.50 -3.78 9.92
C LYS A 44 6.56 -3.31 8.94
N THR A 45 7.79 -3.74 9.19
CA THR A 45 8.95 -3.47 8.34
C THR A 45 9.49 -4.77 7.78
N TRP A 46 9.63 -4.84 6.47
CA TRP A 46 10.05 -6.02 5.73
C TRP A 46 11.18 -5.68 4.77
N PHE A 47 11.99 -6.69 4.46
CA PHE A 47 13.03 -6.63 3.45
C PHE A 47 12.59 -7.41 2.23
N VAL A 48 12.78 -6.82 1.05
CA VAL A 48 12.41 -7.43 -0.24
C VAL A 48 13.63 -7.45 -1.15
N ASP A 49 14.00 -8.65 -1.60
CA ASP A 49 15.03 -8.86 -2.61
C ASP A 49 14.42 -9.74 -3.71
N GLN A 50 14.17 -9.16 -4.89
CA GLN A 50 13.55 -9.90 -5.98
C GLN A 50 14.50 -10.94 -6.62
N THR A 51 15.81 -10.74 -6.44
CA THR A 51 16.84 -11.60 -7.03
C THR A 51 17.11 -12.81 -6.15
N ALA A 52 17.36 -12.58 -4.85
CA ALA A 52 17.80 -13.61 -3.90
C ALA A 52 16.72 -14.02 -2.87
N GLY A 53 15.65 -13.24 -2.72
CA GLY A 53 14.59 -13.50 -1.75
C GLY A 53 13.63 -14.63 -2.13
N LEU A 54 12.87 -15.10 -1.14
CA LEU A 54 11.82 -16.10 -1.29
C LEU A 54 10.60 -15.69 -0.45
N ASP A 55 9.39 -15.81 -0.99
CA ASP A 55 8.17 -15.45 -0.27
C ASP A 55 7.80 -16.43 0.86
N ALA A 56 8.55 -17.53 1.00
CA ALA A 56 8.49 -18.43 2.14
C ALA A 56 9.41 -18.01 3.30
N ASN A 57 10.29 -17.03 3.09
CA ASN A 57 11.18 -16.53 4.14
C ASN A 57 10.39 -15.75 5.22
N ASP A 58 11.07 -15.30 6.27
CA ASP A 58 10.46 -14.53 7.37
C ASP A 58 10.38 -13.01 7.10
N GLY A 59 10.98 -12.53 6.01
CA GLY A 59 10.97 -11.12 5.62
C GLY A 59 12.01 -10.26 6.34
N SER A 60 12.93 -10.88 7.08
CA SER A 60 14.08 -10.23 7.70
C SER A 60 15.15 -9.86 6.64
N ALA A 61 16.13 -9.03 7.00
CA ALA A 61 17.22 -8.70 6.09
C ALA A 61 18.09 -9.91 5.71
N ALA A 62 18.17 -10.92 6.59
CA ALA A 62 18.94 -12.14 6.36
C ALA A 62 18.16 -13.17 5.50
N ALA A 63 16.83 -13.15 5.59
CA ALA A 63 15.93 -13.97 4.78
C ALA A 63 14.79 -13.08 4.21
N PRO A 64 15.07 -12.27 3.19
CA PRO A 64 14.12 -11.31 2.66
C PRO A 64 13.01 -12.00 1.87
N PHE A 65 11.84 -11.37 1.79
CA PHE A 65 10.79 -11.76 0.84
C PHE A 65 11.24 -11.54 -0.60
N LYS A 66 10.63 -12.24 -1.54
CA LYS A 66 10.87 -12.02 -2.96
C LYS A 66 10.02 -10.88 -3.53
N THR A 67 8.79 -10.74 -3.03
CA THR A 67 7.80 -9.83 -3.59
C THR A 67 7.33 -8.76 -2.60
N ILE A 68 7.04 -7.57 -3.12
CA ILE A 68 6.36 -6.52 -2.36
C ILE A 68 4.94 -6.98 -1.96
N GLY A 69 4.29 -7.78 -2.82
CA GLY A 69 2.99 -8.38 -2.53
C GLY A 69 3.01 -9.23 -1.25
N LYS A 70 4.05 -10.04 -1.06
CA LYS A 70 4.21 -10.84 0.17
C LYS A 70 4.41 -9.95 1.41
N ALA A 71 5.17 -8.87 1.30
CA ALA A 71 5.35 -7.91 2.41
C ALA A 71 4.01 -7.26 2.84
N MET A 72 3.20 -6.84 1.86
CA MET A 72 1.87 -6.29 2.14
C MET A 72 0.92 -7.34 2.74
N ALA A 73 0.91 -8.56 2.21
CA ALA A 73 0.09 -9.65 2.73
C ALA A 73 0.51 -10.12 4.14
N SER A 74 1.77 -9.89 4.51
CA SER A 74 2.31 -10.19 5.86
C SER A 74 2.12 -9.03 6.85
N THR A 75 1.53 -7.93 6.40
CA THR A 75 1.16 -6.78 7.22
C THR A 75 -0.34 -6.83 7.50
N PRO A 76 -0.81 -6.53 8.73
CA PRO A 76 -2.25 -6.48 9.00
C PRO A 76 -2.99 -5.58 8.01
N SER A 77 -4.17 -6.00 7.57
CA SER A 77 -4.99 -5.27 6.61
C SER A 77 -5.20 -3.82 7.05
N ASN A 78 -5.09 -2.87 6.12
CA ASN A 78 -5.12 -1.43 6.38
C ASN A 78 -4.04 -0.89 7.34
N GLY A 79 -3.03 -1.68 7.70
CA GLY A 79 -1.86 -1.23 8.44
C GLY A 79 -0.87 -0.42 7.59
N ILE A 80 0.30 -0.15 8.16
CA ILE A 80 1.42 0.51 7.50
C ILE A 80 2.52 -0.53 7.20
N CYS A 81 2.88 -0.64 5.92
CA CYS A 81 3.92 -1.54 5.46
C CYS A 81 5.15 -0.74 5.02
N TYR A 82 6.27 -0.95 5.70
CA TYR A 82 7.58 -0.46 5.29
C TYR A 82 8.33 -1.56 4.55
N VAL A 83 8.68 -1.30 3.30
CA VAL A 83 9.51 -2.18 2.47
C VAL A 83 10.88 -1.55 2.30
N ASN A 84 11.91 -2.24 2.78
CA ASN A 84 13.30 -1.96 2.48
C ASN A 84 13.71 -2.81 1.27
N LEU A 85 13.84 -2.15 0.12
CA LEU A 85 14.10 -2.80 -1.14
C LEU A 85 15.61 -3.06 -1.30
N MET A 86 16.01 -4.33 -1.34
CA MET A 86 17.42 -4.76 -1.35
C MET A 86 18.00 -4.96 -2.74
N SER A 87 17.16 -5.20 -3.75
CA SER A 87 17.50 -5.28 -5.18
C SER A 87 16.56 -4.41 -6.00
N ASP A 88 16.89 -4.15 -7.27
CA ASP A 88 15.89 -3.58 -8.19
C ASP A 88 14.65 -4.48 -8.27
N TYR A 89 13.51 -3.87 -8.60
CA TYR A 89 12.22 -4.56 -8.60
C TYR A 89 11.47 -4.35 -9.91
N THR A 90 11.22 -5.46 -10.61
CA THR A 90 10.39 -5.50 -11.80
C THR A 90 8.96 -5.85 -11.44
N PHE A 91 8.00 -5.04 -11.88
CA PHE A 91 6.58 -5.36 -11.80
C PHE A 91 6.17 -6.13 -13.05
N ALA A 92 6.16 -7.46 -12.95
CA ALA A 92 5.66 -8.35 -14.01
C ALA A 92 4.12 -8.38 -14.07
N ASP A 93 3.46 -7.92 -13.03
CA ASP A 93 2.02 -7.80 -12.88
C ASP A 93 1.68 -6.57 -12.00
N ALA A 94 0.42 -6.44 -11.58
CA ALA A 94 0.06 -5.48 -10.53
C ALA A 94 -0.18 -6.17 -9.19
N ALA A 95 0.51 -5.67 -8.16
CA ALA A 95 0.27 -6.05 -6.79
C ALA A 95 -0.97 -5.33 -6.25
N ALA A 96 -1.94 -6.09 -5.76
CA ALA A 96 -3.10 -5.53 -5.07
C ALA A 96 -2.65 -4.91 -3.73
N LEU A 97 -3.05 -3.65 -3.49
CA LEU A 97 -2.81 -2.99 -2.22
C LEU A 97 -3.75 -3.58 -1.15
N THR A 98 -3.16 -4.05 -0.04
CA THR A 98 -3.89 -4.58 1.12
C THR A 98 -3.65 -3.78 2.39
N VAL A 99 -2.74 -2.80 2.32
CA VAL A 99 -2.26 -1.97 3.44
C VAL A 99 -2.62 -0.53 3.16
N GLY A 100 -3.07 0.21 4.17
CA GLY A 100 -3.56 1.58 4.00
C GLY A 100 -2.44 2.54 3.59
N TYR A 101 -1.21 2.22 4.00
CA TYR A 101 -0.02 2.97 3.65
C TYR A 101 1.14 2.02 3.34
N LEU A 102 1.63 2.05 2.10
CA LEU A 102 2.83 1.34 1.66
C LEU A 102 3.98 2.35 1.51
N ILE A 103 5.12 2.07 2.12
CA ILE A 103 6.34 2.88 2.00
C ILE A 103 7.43 1.98 1.42
N ILE A 104 8.01 2.37 0.30
CA ILE A 104 9.10 1.65 -0.37
C ILE A 104 10.36 2.51 -0.30
N ASN A 105 11.39 1.99 0.36
CA ASN A 105 12.66 2.65 0.56
C ASN A 105 13.76 1.89 -0.17
N ALA A 106 14.69 2.62 -0.79
CA ALA A 106 15.92 2.03 -1.31
C ALA A 106 16.84 1.63 -0.14
N TYR A 107 17.13 0.34 0.03
CA TYR A 107 17.98 -0.13 1.12
C TYR A 107 19.46 -0.12 0.72
N GLN A 108 20.29 0.59 1.48
CA GLN A 108 21.75 0.62 1.33
C GLN A 108 22.24 0.81 -0.12
N GLY A 109 21.64 1.76 -0.84
CA GLY A 109 22.04 2.12 -2.20
C GLY A 109 20.86 2.57 -3.04
N ALA A 110 21.13 3.00 -4.28
CA ALA A 110 20.09 3.30 -5.23
C ALA A 110 19.34 2.02 -5.62
N ARG A 111 18.01 2.11 -5.70
CA ARG A 111 17.15 1.01 -6.16
C ARG A 111 16.18 1.52 -7.20
N THR A 112 15.84 0.68 -8.16
CA THR A 112 14.99 1.07 -9.26
C THR A 112 13.78 0.16 -9.39
N LEU A 113 12.63 0.79 -9.58
CA LEU A 113 11.36 0.16 -9.89
C LEU A 113 11.17 0.15 -11.40
N TYR A 114 10.90 -1.03 -11.95
CA TYR A 114 10.70 -1.28 -13.38
C TYR A 114 9.28 -1.80 -13.63
N PRO A 115 8.29 -0.92 -13.77
CA PRO A 115 7.00 -1.27 -14.37
C PRO A 115 7.20 -1.90 -15.76
N LYS A 116 6.51 -3.00 -16.05
CA LYS A 116 6.51 -3.62 -17.39
C LYS A 116 5.10 -3.80 -17.91
N TYR A 117 4.93 -3.72 -19.23
CA TYR A 117 3.67 -4.14 -19.83
C TYR A 117 3.54 -5.66 -19.76
N PHE A 118 2.34 -6.14 -19.45
CA PHE A 118 2.00 -7.55 -19.39
C PHE A 118 0.57 -7.77 -19.91
N GLN A 119 0.30 -8.97 -20.43
CA GLN A 119 -1.03 -9.34 -20.93
C GLN A 119 -1.89 -9.92 -19.80
N THR A 120 -3.11 -9.42 -19.70
CA THR A 120 -4.16 -9.95 -18.82
C THR A 120 -5.31 -10.47 -19.67
N THR A 121 -5.93 -11.56 -19.25
CA THR A 121 -7.17 -12.08 -19.88
C THR A 121 -8.30 -11.99 -18.86
N ASP A 122 -9.43 -11.40 -19.23
CA ASP A 122 -10.60 -11.33 -18.35
C ASP A 122 -11.39 -12.65 -18.32
N GLY A 123 -12.43 -12.72 -17.49
CA GLY A 123 -13.29 -13.90 -17.37
C GLY A 123 -14.08 -14.25 -18.64
N ASN A 124 -14.10 -13.36 -19.64
CA ASN A 124 -14.73 -13.57 -20.93
C ASN A 124 -13.70 -13.93 -22.03
N GLY A 125 -12.43 -14.12 -21.68
CA GLY A 125 -11.36 -14.43 -22.64
C GLY A 125 -10.80 -13.21 -23.39
N VAL A 126 -11.18 -11.99 -23.01
CA VAL A 126 -10.68 -10.77 -23.65
C VAL A 126 -9.28 -10.47 -23.12
N THR A 127 -8.31 -10.42 -24.03
CA THR A 127 -6.92 -10.08 -23.68
C THR A 127 -6.69 -8.57 -23.78
N ALA A 128 -6.02 -8.02 -22.77
CA ALA A 128 -5.60 -6.62 -22.70
C ALA A 128 -4.15 -6.53 -22.25
N THR A 129 -3.37 -5.64 -22.86
CA THR A 129 -2.02 -5.29 -22.39
C THR A 129 -2.15 -4.17 -21.36
N THR A 130 -1.58 -4.38 -20.17
CA THR A 130 -1.65 -3.45 -19.03
C THR A 130 -0.26 -3.20 -18.44
N LEU A 131 -0.09 -2.10 -17.69
CA LEU A 131 1.18 -1.77 -17.03
C LEU A 131 1.27 -2.41 -15.64
N GLY A 132 2.41 -2.99 -15.28
CA GLY A 132 2.69 -3.50 -13.94
C GLY A 132 2.81 -2.39 -12.90
N GLY A 133 2.52 -2.70 -11.64
CA GLY A 133 2.54 -1.71 -10.56
C GLY A 133 1.64 -2.08 -9.39
N PHE A 134 0.78 -1.16 -8.97
CA PHE A 134 -0.12 -1.31 -7.82
C PHE A 134 -1.58 -1.12 -8.20
N SER A 135 -2.45 -1.94 -7.62
CA SER A 135 -3.90 -1.85 -7.79
C SER A 135 -4.60 -1.54 -6.47
N ALA A 136 -5.27 -0.40 -6.41
CA ALA A 136 -6.07 0.08 -5.29
C ALA A 136 -7.55 -0.30 -5.48
N SER A 137 -8.14 -0.96 -4.47
CA SER A 137 -9.57 -1.28 -4.44
C SER A 137 -10.14 -1.16 -3.03
N SER A 138 -11.34 -0.60 -2.91
CA SER A 138 -12.23 -0.45 -1.74
C SER A 138 -11.99 0.74 -0.80
N VAL A 139 -10.78 0.96 -0.31
CA VAL A 139 -10.50 1.99 0.71
C VAL A 139 -9.43 2.97 0.25
N GLY A 140 -9.24 4.09 0.96
CA GLY A 140 -8.12 4.98 0.68
C GLY A 140 -6.77 4.29 0.87
N TYR A 141 -5.89 4.42 -0.11
CA TYR A 141 -4.53 3.88 -0.07
C TYR A 141 -3.52 4.95 -0.41
N THR A 142 -2.35 4.86 0.23
CA THR A 142 -1.19 5.68 -0.12
C THR A 142 0.01 4.79 -0.42
N VAL A 143 0.66 5.04 -1.56
CA VAL A 143 1.97 4.48 -1.88
C VAL A 143 2.99 5.60 -1.82
N GLU A 144 4.03 5.40 -1.03
CA GLU A 144 5.16 6.31 -0.90
C GLU A 144 6.44 5.61 -1.39
N ILE A 145 7.20 6.32 -2.21
CA ILE A 145 8.45 5.84 -2.79
C ILE A 145 9.55 6.81 -2.37
N ARG A 146 10.53 6.32 -1.62
CA ARG A 146 11.64 7.11 -1.09
C ARG A 146 12.98 6.66 -1.68
N GLY A 147 13.67 7.58 -2.33
CA GLY A 147 15.03 7.38 -2.85
C GLY A 147 15.15 6.28 -3.91
N CYS A 148 14.04 5.85 -4.51
CA CYS A 148 14.05 4.87 -5.59
C CYS A 148 13.89 5.58 -6.95
N GLY A 149 14.59 5.07 -7.95
CA GLY A 149 14.32 5.40 -9.35
C GLY A 149 13.05 4.68 -9.85
N ILE A 150 12.40 5.25 -10.86
CA ILE A 150 11.30 4.64 -11.59
C ILE A 150 11.64 4.71 -13.08
N VAL A 151 11.73 3.56 -13.74
CA VAL A 151 11.99 3.47 -15.18
C VAL A 151 10.73 3.02 -15.88
N LEU A 152 10.05 3.96 -16.53
CA LEU A 152 8.83 3.69 -17.28
C LEU A 152 9.17 2.97 -18.61
N PRO A 153 8.38 1.97 -19.03
CA PRO A 153 8.74 1.12 -20.16
C PRO A 153 8.27 1.68 -21.51
N SER A 154 9.00 1.36 -22.59
CA SER A 154 8.47 1.50 -23.95
C SER A 154 7.41 0.41 -24.20
N PRO A 155 6.31 0.73 -24.91
CA PRO A 155 5.34 -0.27 -25.36
C PRO A 155 5.81 -1.05 -26.59
N SER A 156 7.03 -0.84 -27.09
CA SER A 156 7.54 -1.49 -28.31
C SER A 156 7.30 -3.00 -28.31
N GLY A 157 6.69 -3.50 -29.39
CA GLY A 157 6.28 -4.90 -29.54
C GLY A 157 5.00 -5.29 -28.79
N GLN A 158 4.31 -4.34 -28.16
CA GLN A 158 3.03 -4.53 -27.48
C GLN A 158 2.01 -3.50 -27.97
N VAL A 159 0.73 -3.81 -27.81
CA VAL A 159 -0.38 -2.86 -28.03
C VAL A 159 -1.09 -2.65 -26.69
N PRO A 160 -0.67 -1.66 -25.87
CA PRO A 160 -1.37 -1.29 -24.65
C PRO A 160 -2.86 -1.07 -24.91
N ALA A 161 -3.73 -1.69 -24.10
CA ALA A 161 -5.17 -1.62 -24.35
C ALA A 161 -5.68 -0.17 -24.24
N PRO A 162 -6.37 0.38 -25.25
CA PRO A 162 -6.95 1.71 -25.18
C PRO A 162 -8.37 1.64 -24.58
N ASN A 163 -8.55 2.14 -23.34
CA ASN A 163 -9.87 2.54 -22.82
C ASN A 163 -9.73 3.58 -21.68
N VAL A 164 -9.01 4.68 -21.96
CA VAL A 164 -8.59 5.80 -21.08
C VAL A 164 -7.62 5.42 -19.95
N THR A 165 -6.34 5.17 -20.32
CA THR A 165 -5.04 5.29 -19.58
C THR A 165 -4.89 4.69 -18.16
N ARG A 166 -5.97 4.38 -17.45
CA ARG A 166 -6.01 3.86 -16.07
C ARG A 166 -5.32 2.50 -15.94
N SER A 167 -5.63 1.58 -16.84
CA SER A 167 -5.02 0.24 -16.85
C SER A 167 -3.54 0.28 -17.24
N ASN A 168 -3.08 1.36 -17.88
CA ASN A 168 -1.67 1.59 -18.17
C ASN A 168 -1.07 2.59 -17.18
N SER A 169 -1.48 2.52 -15.93
CA SER A 169 -0.94 3.35 -14.87
C SER A 169 -0.19 2.54 -13.82
N PHE A 170 0.90 3.12 -13.31
CA PHE A 170 1.73 2.48 -12.30
C PHE A 170 0.98 2.26 -10.98
N LEU A 171 0.15 3.20 -10.55
CA LEU A 171 -0.79 3.05 -9.45
C LEU A 171 -2.21 3.23 -9.99
N ARG A 172 -3.07 2.23 -9.91
CA ARG A 172 -4.40 2.27 -10.55
C ARG A 172 -5.54 1.92 -9.63
N THR A 173 -6.71 2.49 -9.90
CA THR A 173 -7.99 2.07 -9.30
C THR A 173 -8.70 1.04 -10.16
N ASN A 174 -9.71 0.40 -9.58
CA ASN A 174 -10.76 -0.28 -10.33
C ASN A 174 -11.71 0.72 -11.04
N SER A 175 -12.64 0.19 -11.85
CA SER A 175 -13.45 0.94 -12.80
C SER A 175 -14.93 1.14 -12.44
N ALA A 176 -15.43 0.50 -11.39
CA ALA A 176 -16.88 0.43 -11.15
C ALA A 176 -17.27 0.37 -9.66
N SER A 177 -17.13 -0.80 -9.04
CA SER A 177 -17.56 -1.04 -7.65
C SER A 177 -16.38 -1.08 -6.70
N ASN A 178 -16.58 -0.74 -5.43
CA ASN A 178 -15.52 -0.70 -4.42
C ASN A 178 -14.37 0.23 -4.83
N MET A 179 -14.70 1.43 -5.29
CA MET A 179 -13.68 2.42 -5.66
C MET A 179 -13.17 3.14 -4.41
N PRO A 180 -11.86 3.32 -4.28
CA PRO A 180 -11.33 4.10 -3.18
C PRO A 180 -11.76 5.58 -3.36
N PRO A 181 -12.16 6.31 -2.31
CA PRO A 181 -12.54 7.72 -2.45
C PRO A 181 -11.35 8.59 -2.89
N TYR A 182 -10.13 8.19 -2.51
CA TYR A 182 -8.88 8.83 -2.92
C TYR A 182 -7.77 7.78 -3.09
N VAL A 183 -6.74 8.15 -3.83
CA VAL A 183 -5.47 7.41 -3.91
C VAL A 183 -4.32 8.39 -3.78
N GLY A 184 -3.37 8.06 -2.90
CA GLY A 184 -2.16 8.83 -2.66
C GLY A 184 -0.93 8.24 -3.34
N LEU A 185 -0.15 9.08 -4.01
CA LEU A 185 1.21 8.78 -4.44
C LEU A 185 2.16 9.85 -3.89
N VAL A 186 3.12 9.43 -3.08
CA VAL A 186 4.16 10.29 -2.54
C VAL A 186 5.50 9.86 -3.15
N LEU A 187 6.18 10.79 -3.80
CA LEU A 187 7.48 10.58 -4.40
C LEU A 187 8.51 11.45 -3.68
N GLN A 188 9.41 10.82 -2.94
CA GLN A 188 10.50 11.49 -2.23
C GLN A 188 11.83 11.19 -2.90
N ALA A 189 12.46 12.23 -3.44
CA ALA A 189 13.66 12.17 -4.27
C ALA A 189 13.57 11.13 -5.40
N PRO A 190 12.49 11.11 -6.22
CA PRO A 190 12.38 10.15 -7.31
C PRO A 190 13.41 10.46 -8.40
N ILE A 191 13.91 9.42 -9.08
CA ILE A 191 14.59 9.57 -10.37
C ILE A 191 13.71 8.88 -11.42
N ILE A 192 12.92 9.65 -12.14
CA ILE A 192 12.04 9.11 -13.18
C ILE A 192 12.77 9.14 -14.52
N THR A 193 12.73 8.02 -15.25
CA THR A 193 13.16 7.96 -16.65
C THR A 193 12.04 7.39 -17.48
N MET A 194 11.87 7.92 -18.69
CA MET A 194 10.75 7.59 -19.56
C MET A 194 11.18 7.71 -21.02
N PRO A 195 10.95 6.68 -21.86
CA PRO A 195 11.17 6.78 -23.29
C PRO A 195 10.09 7.66 -23.94
N SER A 196 10.39 8.24 -25.10
CA SER A 196 9.49 9.16 -25.81
C SER A 196 8.18 8.51 -26.28
N ASP A 197 8.15 7.18 -26.36
CA ASP A 197 7.00 6.38 -26.79
C ASP A 197 6.24 5.76 -25.61
N PHE A 198 6.55 6.12 -24.36
CA PHE A 198 5.81 5.63 -23.20
C PHE A 198 4.31 5.91 -23.34
N TYR A 199 3.50 4.89 -23.03
CA TYR A 199 2.04 4.96 -23.12
C TYR A 199 1.37 4.61 -21.79
N GLY A 200 1.19 5.61 -20.93
CA GLY A 200 0.59 5.39 -19.62
C GLY A 200 0.59 6.61 -18.73
N ALA A 201 0.38 6.40 -17.44
CA ALA A 201 0.48 7.43 -16.41
C ALA A 201 1.07 6.89 -15.10
N LEU A 202 1.43 7.78 -14.16
CA LEU A 202 1.77 7.35 -12.80
C LEU A 202 0.55 6.90 -12.02
N MET A 203 -0.56 7.64 -12.12
CA MET A 203 -1.80 7.33 -11.41
C MET A 203 -2.99 7.19 -12.37
N GLY A 204 -3.65 6.05 -12.29
CA GLY A 204 -4.81 5.68 -13.06
C GLY A 204 -6.05 5.75 -12.20
N LEU A 205 -6.94 6.69 -12.44
CA LEU A 205 -8.11 6.94 -11.59
C LEU A 205 -9.38 6.84 -12.41
N ALA A 206 -10.39 6.12 -11.94
CA ALA A 206 -11.71 6.14 -12.58
C ALA A 206 -12.53 7.35 -12.12
N ALA A 207 -12.82 7.47 -10.82
CA ALA A 207 -13.59 8.56 -10.21
C ALA A 207 -13.04 8.98 -8.83
N SER A 208 -11.95 8.33 -8.39
CA SER A 208 -11.25 8.64 -7.15
C SER A 208 -10.51 9.97 -7.25
N SER A 209 -10.33 10.65 -6.12
CA SER A 209 -9.47 11.83 -6.05
C SER A 209 -7.98 11.43 -6.07
N ALA A 210 -7.16 12.22 -6.75
CA ALA A 210 -5.71 12.07 -6.78
C ALA A 210 -5.08 12.90 -5.65
N ILE A 211 -4.18 12.30 -4.89
CA ILE A 211 -3.25 13.03 -4.02
C ILE A 211 -1.84 12.71 -4.49
N LEU A 212 -1.17 13.66 -5.14
CA LEU A 212 0.18 13.49 -5.66
C LEU A 212 1.11 14.45 -4.95
N THR A 213 2.14 13.95 -4.28
CA THR A 213 3.16 14.80 -3.66
C THR A 213 4.53 14.42 -4.18
N VAL A 214 5.29 15.41 -4.64
CA VAL A 214 6.65 15.22 -5.11
C VAL A 214 7.59 16.10 -4.31
N SER A 215 8.65 15.54 -3.73
CA SER A 215 9.67 16.28 -3.00
C SER A 215 11.07 15.94 -3.52
N GLY A 216 11.76 16.92 -4.09
CA GLY A 216 13.09 16.73 -4.70
C GLY A 216 13.09 15.79 -5.90
N GLY A 217 14.28 15.29 -6.27
CA GLY A 217 14.47 14.32 -7.35
C GLY A 217 14.64 14.92 -8.74
N THR A 218 14.56 14.06 -9.76
CA THR A 218 14.65 14.41 -11.18
C THR A 218 13.48 13.78 -11.92
N ILE A 219 12.64 14.62 -12.51
CA ILE A 219 11.48 14.23 -13.31
C ILE A 219 11.65 14.84 -14.71
N PRO A 220 11.58 14.05 -15.79
CA PRO A 220 11.73 14.57 -17.14
C PRO A 220 10.52 15.44 -17.50
N SER A 221 10.74 16.52 -18.24
CA SER A 221 9.66 17.40 -18.73
C SER A 221 8.62 16.66 -19.57
N ALA A 222 9.04 15.57 -20.22
CA ALA A 222 8.16 14.66 -20.95
C ALA A 222 7.10 13.98 -20.06
N MET A 223 7.22 14.03 -18.72
CA MET A 223 6.18 13.53 -17.81
C MET A 223 4.90 14.38 -17.78
N LEU A 224 4.93 15.61 -18.32
CA LEU A 224 3.71 16.41 -18.46
C LEU A 224 2.71 15.65 -19.34
N GLY A 225 1.47 15.51 -18.86
CA GLY A 225 0.43 14.67 -19.45
C GLY A 225 0.45 13.20 -19.03
N HIS A 226 1.45 12.77 -18.23
CA HIS A 226 1.63 11.38 -17.80
C HIS A 226 1.56 11.19 -16.27
N TYR A 227 1.16 12.21 -15.51
CA TYR A 227 0.93 12.03 -14.08
C TYR A 227 -0.37 11.27 -13.81
N LEU A 228 -1.45 11.64 -14.50
CA LEU A 228 -2.80 11.16 -14.22
C LEU A 228 -3.51 10.70 -15.51
N SER A 229 -4.26 9.61 -15.45
CA SER A 229 -4.89 9.01 -16.63
C SER A 229 -6.14 9.77 -17.15
N ASN A 230 -6.96 10.32 -16.26
CA ASN A 230 -8.34 10.70 -16.55
C ASN A 230 -8.66 12.20 -16.34
N VAL A 231 -7.66 13.06 -16.25
CA VAL A 231 -7.87 14.49 -15.96
C VAL A 231 -7.24 15.32 -17.07
N GLY A 232 -8.08 15.84 -17.96
CA GLY A 232 -7.73 16.87 -18.95
C GLY A 232 -6.31 16.76 -19.49
N ASN A 233 -5.98 15.61 -20.11
CA ASN A 233 -4.64 15.12 -20.49
C ASN A 233 -3.81 16.02 -21.44
N VAL A 234 -4.09 17.32 -21.49
CA VAL A 234 -3.23 18.30 -22.10
C VAL A 234 -2.03 18.49 -21.18
N ALA A 235 -0.86 18.12 -21.67
CA ALA A 235 0.40 18.34 -20.99
C ALA A 235 0.52 19.81 -20.53
N GLY A 236 0.83 20.01 -19.25
CA GLY A 236 1.00 21.33 -18.66
C GLY A 236 -0.26 21.92 -18.03
N THR A 237 -1.28 21.10 -17.78
CA THR A 237 -2.53 21.56 -17.15
C THR A 237 -2.25 22.07 -15.75
N ASP A 238 -2.80 23.24 -15.38
CA ASP A 238 -2.71 23.76 -14.01
C ASP A 238 -3.60 22.90 -13.09
N PRO A 239 -3.02 22.17 -12.11
CA PRO A 239 -3.78 21.30 -11.25
C PRO A 239 -4.83 22.03 -10.40
N LYS A 240 -4.72 23.35 -10.20
CA LYS A 240 -5.73 24.15 -9.48
C LYS A 240 -7.07 24.21 -10.22
N THR A 241 -7.07 23.93 -11.52
CA THR A 241 -8.28 23.86 -12.33
C THR A 241 -9.01 22.51 -12.21
N LEU A 242 -8.42 21.55 -11.50
CA LEU A 242 -8.91 20.18 -11.39
C LEU A 242 -9.47 19.93 -9.99
N ASN A 243 -10.80 19.77 -9.90
CA ASN A 243 -11.51 19.65 -8.62
C ASN A 243 -11.17 18.38 -7.82
N ASN A 244 -10.60 17.36 -8.46
CA ASN A 244 -10.31 16.06 -7.86
C ASN A 244 -8.80 15.78 -7.72
N VAL A 245 -7.95 16.79 -7.83
CA VAL A 245 -6.49 16.65 -7.75
C VAL A 245 -5.93 17.54 -6.65
N LEU A 246 -5.21 16.95 -5.70
CA LEU A 246 -4.39 17.65 -4.73
C LEU A 246 -2.91 17.37 -5.01
N THR A 247 -2.17 18.39 -5.40
CA THR A 247 -0.74 18.26 -5.69
C THR A 247 0.05 19.53 -5.39
N ASN A 248 1.35 19.36 -5.16
CA ASN A 248 2.32 20.46 -5.04
C ASN A 248 3.06 20.77 -6.34
N LEU A 249 2.73 20.07 -7.44
CA LEU A 249 3.23 20.39 -8.77
C LEU A 249 2.54 21.65 -9.32
N SER A 250 3.29 22.47 -10.07
CA SER A 250 2.74 23.66 -10.73
C SER A 250 2.02 23.35 -12.05
N ALA A 251 2.28 22.18 -12.62
CA ALA A 251 1.69 21.70 -13.86
C ALA A 251 1.72 20.17 -13.89
N ILE A 252 0.72 19.55 -14.51
CA ILE A 252 0.62 18.10 -14.71
C ILE A 252 0.39 17.73 -16.17
#